data_AF-A0AAW7M3S3-F1
#
_entry.id   AF-A0AAW7M3S3-F1
#
_cell.length_a   1.000
_cell.length_b   1.000
_cell.length_c   1.000
_cell.angle_alpha   90.00
_cell.angle_beta   90.00
_cell.angle_gamma   90.00
#
_symmetry.space_group_name_H-M   'P 1'
#
loop_
_entity.id
_entity.type
_entity.pdbx_description
1 polymer ?
#
loop_
_entity_poly.entity_id
_entity_poly.type
_entity_poly.pdbx_seq_one_letter_code
_entity_poly.pdbx_strand_id
1 'polypeptide(L)' 'MSERILAPELAPGQKLAGPVSYFPSIEKTYGRPMQEWIDLAQPRVETDRHMEVVAWLKEEHGMGHGHANALVAWLRKKIA' A
#
# COMPACT_ATOMS: atom_id res chain seq x y z
N MET A 1 1.34 -13.94 -11.42
CA MET A 1 1.00 -13.75 -10.01
C MET A 1 2.26 -14.01 -9.23
N SER A 2 2.93 -12.95 -8.78
CA SER A 2 4.10 -13.09 -7.92
C SER A 2 3.67 -13.67 -6.56
N GLU A 3 4.63 -14.13 -5.77
CA GLU A 3 4.34 -14.54 -4.39
C GLU A 3 3.61 -13.42 -3.63
N ARG A 4 2.70 -13.82 -2.72
CA ARG A 4 1.94 -12.87 -1.91
C ARG A 4 2.88 -12.00 -1.10
N ILE A 5 2.78 -10.68 -1.26
CA ILE A 5 3.59 -9.74 -0.50
C ILE A 5 2.99 -9.58 0.89
N LEU A 6 3.77 -9.86 1.93
CA LEU A 6 3.33 -9.71 3.31
C LEU A 6 3.54 -8.28 3.80
N ALA A 7 2.57 -7.78 4.57
CA ALA A 7 2.69 -6.53 5.28
C ALA A 7 3.90 -6.60 6.23
N PRO A 8 4.71 -5.53 6.31
CA PRO A 8 5.85 -5.51 7.20
C PRO A 8 5.36 -5.54 8.65
N GLU A 9 5.93 -6.41 9.48
CA GLU A 9 5.70 -6.39 10.92
C GLU A 9 6.32 -5.12 11.51
N LEU A 10 5.49 -4.25 12.09
CA LEU A 10 5.93 -3.01 12.70
C LEU A 10 6.13 -3.25 14.20
N ALA A 11 7.38 -3.50 14.61
CA ALA A 11 7.69 -3.70 16.03
C ALA A 11 7.66 -2.36 16.80
N PRO A 12 7.21 -2.34 18.07
CA PRO A 12 7.29 -1.17 18.92
C PRO A 12 8.74 -0.67 19.04
N GLY A 13 8.99 0.61 18.74
CA GLY A 13 10.32 1.23 18.78
C GLY A 13 11.10 1.19 17.45
N GLN A 14 10.54 0.60 16.40
CA GLN A 14 11.16 0.60 15.08
C GLN A 14 10.94 1.96 14.40
N LYS A 15 12.03 2.60 13.94
CA LYS A 15 11.95 3.87 13.21
C LYS A 15 11.37 3.62 11.83
N LEU A 16 10.08 3.91 11.65
CA LEU A 16 9.43 3.83 10.35
C LEU A 16 9.95 4.96 9.46
N ALA A 17 10.45 4.60 8.28
CA ALA A 17 10.95 5.56 7.30
C ALA A 17 10.36 5.27 5.92
N GLY A 18 10.21 6.32 5.12
CA GLY A 18 9.66 6.22 3.77
C GLY A 18 8.18 5.79 3.76
N PRO A 19 7.71 5.09 2.71
CA PRO A 19 6.30 4.74 2.57
C PRO A 19 5.70 3.96 3.73
N VAL A 20 6.50 3.16 4.44
CA VAL A 20 6.05 2.33 5.56
C VAL A 20 5.60 3.17 6.76
N SER A 21 6.08 4.40 6.92
CA SER A 21 5.63 5.28 8.01
C SER A 21 4.18 5.72 7.87
N TYR A 22 3.57 5.57 6.69
CA TYR A 22 2.16 5.86 6.47
C TYR A 22 1.24 4.70 6.85
N PHE A 23 1.75 3.47 6.96
CA PHE A 23 0.93 2.26 7.11
C PHE A 23 0.01 2.30 8.35
N PRO A 24 0.49 2.68 9.56
CA PRO A 24 -0.39 2.83 10.72
C PRO A 24 -1.50 3.85 10.51
N SER A 25 -1.23 4.93 9.78
CA SER A 25 -2.22 5.96 9.47
C SER A 25 -3.24 5.46 8.45
N ILE A 26 -2.82 4.70 7.45
CA ILE A 26 -3.71 4.09 6.45
C ILE A 26 -4.69 3.14 7.15
N GLU A 27 -4.21 2.23 8.00
CA GLU A 27 -5.08 1.32 8.76
C GLU A 27 -6.07 2.09 9.63
N LYS A 28 -5.58 3.12 10.35
CA LYS A 28 -6.41 3.95 11.22
C LYS A 28 -7.47 4.74 10.44
N THR A 29 -7.14 5.26 9.26
CA THR A 29 -8.05 6.09 8.45
C THR A 29 -9.09 5.25 7.70
N TYR A 30 -8.70 4.10 7.15
CA TYR A 30 -9.57 3.30 6.28
C TYR A 30 -10.12 2.03 6.92
N GLY A 31 -9.74 1.74 8.17
CA GLY A 31 -10.34 0.69 8.99
C GLY A 31 -10.06 -0.73 8.53
N ARG A 32 -9.02 -0.96 7.72
CA ARG A 32 -8.61 -2.28 7.25
C ARG A 32 -7.12 -2.51 7.50
N PRO A 33 -6.69 -3.73 7.87
CA PRO A 33 -5.28 -4.09 7.99
C PRO A 33 -4.51 -3.84 6.69
N MET A 34 -3.23 -3.49 6.80
CA MET A 34 -2.39 -3.26 5.62
C MET A 34 -2.25 -4.49 4.74
N GLN A 35 -2.33 -5.69 5.30
CA GLN A 35 -2.30 -6.91 4.50
C GLN A 35 -3.44 -6.94 3.48
N GLU A 36 -4.66 -6.51 3.86
CA GLU A 36 -5.79 -6.46 2.93
C GLU A 36 -5.56 -5.44 1.81
N TRP A 37 -5.01 -4.27 2.12
CA TRP A 37 -4.68 -3.26 1.12
C TRP A 37 -3.59 -3.73 0.16
N ILE A 38 -2.59 -4.44 0.68
CA ILE A 38 -1.50 -5.02 -0.11
C ILE A 38 -2.04 -6.10 -1.04
N ASP A 39 -2.84 -7.04 -0.52
CA ASP A 39 -3.43 -8.12 -1.33
C ASP A 39 -4.34 -7.56 -2.43
N LEU A 40 -5.07 -6.48 -2.13
CA LEU A 40 -5.98 -5.82 -3.04
C LEU A 40 -5.24 -5.03 -4.14
N ALA A 41 -4.15 -4.34 -3.79
CA ALA A 41 -3.40 -3.53 -4.75
C ALA A 41 -2.32 -4.31 -5.53
N GLN A 42 -1.75 -5.38 -4.96
CA GLN A 42 -0.65 -6.14 -5.58
C GLN A 42 -0.96 -6.57 -7.03
N PRO A 43 -2.10 -7.22 -7.34
CA PRO A 43 -2.40 -7.67 -8.70
C PRO A 43 -2.43 -6.52 -9.72
N ARG A 44 -2.90 -5.33 -9.30
CA ARG A 44 -2.94 -4.15 -10.17
C ARG A 44 -1.59 -3.49 -10.32
N VAL A 45 -0.75 -3.51 -9.28
CA VAL A 45 0.61 -2.96 -9.39
C VAL A 45 1.47 -3.79 -10.36
N GLU A 46 1.21 -5.10 -10.47
CA GLU A 46 1.86 -5.99 -11.43
C GLU A 46 1.48 -5.67 -12.89
N THR A 47 0.26 -5.19 -13.16
CA THR A 47 -0.27 -5.01 -14.53
C THR A 47 -0.36 -3.56 -14.99
N ASP A 48 -0.74 -2.65 -14.09
CA ASP A 48 -1.15 -1.29 -14.43
C ASP A 48 0.00 -0.30 -14.16
N ARG A 49 -0.09 0.93 -14.66
CA ARG A 49 0.88 1.99 -14.37
C ARG A 49 0.66 2.55 -12.97
N HIS A 50 1.71 3.15 -12.39
CA HIS A 50 1.69 3.64 -11.00
C HIS A 50 0.48 4.55 -10.73
N MET A 51 0.27 5.55 -11.59
CA MET A 51 -0.78 6.54 -11.41
C MET A 51 -2.19 5.96 -11.66
N GLU A 52 -2.32 4.88 -12.42
CA GLU A 52 -3.60 4.21 -12.63
C GLU A 52 -4.04 3.49 -11.35
N VAL A 53 -3.13 2.78 -10.68
CA VAL A 53 -3.43 2.15 -9.38
C VAL A 53 -3.73 3.20 -8.31
N VAL A 54 -3.00 4.32 -8.31
CA VAL A 54 -3.26 5.43 -7.39
C VAL A 54 -4.65 6.04 -7.64
N ALA A 55 -5.03 6.26 -8.90
CA ALA A 55 -6.36 6.77 -9.24
C ALA A 55 -7.46 5.79 -8.80
N TRP A 56 -7.30 4.51 -9.10
CA TRP A 56 -8.23 3.46 -8.70
C TRP A 56 -8.41 3.37 -7.17
N LEU A 57 -7.34 3.44 -6.38
CA LEU A 57 -7.43 3.47 -4.91
C LEU A 57 -8.20 4.70 -4.39
N LYS A 58 -8.08 5.83 -5.08
CA LYS A 58 -8.83 7.04 -4.72
C LYS A 58 -10.31 6.91 -5.06
N GLU A 59 -10.62 6.43 -6.26
CA GLU A 59 -11.98 6.37 -6.80
C GLU A 59 -12.80 5.26 -6.14
N GLU A 60 -12.25 4.04 -6.07
CA GLU A 60 -12.99 2.86 -5.59
C GLU A 60 -12.90 2.67 -4.07
N HIS A 61 -11.84 3.21 -3.44
CA HIS A 61 -11.58 2.98 -2.01
C HIS A 61 -11.50 4.27 -1.18
N GLY A 62 -11.73 5.43 -1.81
CA GLY A 62 -11.71 6.73 -1.12
C GLY A 62 -10.35 7.09 -0.52
N MET A 63 -9.27 6.42 -0.95
CA MET A 63 -7.94 6.64 -0.38
C MET A 63 -7.41 8.02 -0.78
N GLY A 64 -6.77 8.73 0.14
CA GLY A 64 -6.15 10.03 -0.12
C GLY A 64 -4.89 9.86 -0.97
N HIS A 65 -4.52 10.88 -1.75
CA HIS A 65 -3.41 10.79 -2.71
C HIS A 65 -2.09 10.34 -2.05
N GLY A 66 -1.72 10.92 -0.89
CA GLY A 66 -0.49 10.54 -0.19
C GLY A 66 -0.47 9.08 0.28
N HIS A 67 -1.61 8.59 0.80
CA HIS A 67 -1.75 7.21 1.25
C HIS A 67 -1.70 6.21 0.08
N ALA A 68 -2.43 6.50 -1.00
CA ALA A 68 -2.43 5.68 -2.20
C ALA A 68 -1.04 5.63 -2.85
N ASN A 69 -0.39 6.79 -2.98
CA ASN A 69 0.95 6.88 -3.53
C ASN A 69 1.98 6.12 -2.68
N ALA A 70 1.90 6.22 -1.34
CA ALA A 70 2.79 5.48 -0.45
C ALA A 70 2.63 3.95 -0.62
N LEU A 71 1.40 3.44 -0.63
CA LEU A 71 1.13 2.01 -0.83
C LEU A 71 1.66 1.52 -2.18
N VAL A 72 1.33 2.20 -3.27
CA VAL A 72 1.73 1.78 -4.62
C VAL A 72 3.24 1.89 -4.81
N ALA A 73 3.88 2.96 -4.31
CA ALA A 73 5.33 3.11 -4.39
C ALA A 73 6.06 2.01 -3.60
N TRP A 74 5.53 1.64 -2.44
CA TRP A 74 6.08 0.54 -1.66
C TRP A 74 5.94 -0.81 -2.37
N LEU A 75 4.75 -1.13 -2.90
CA LEU A 75 4.51 -2.39 -3.63
C LEU A 75 5.39 -2.52 -4.86
N ARG A 76 5.59 -1.44 -5.63
CA ARG A 76 6.48 -1.47 -6.80
C ARG A 76 7.91 -1.84 -6.46
N LYS A 77 8.42 -1.36 -5.32
CA LYS A 77 9.76 -1.72 -4.82
C LYS A 77 9.86 -3.17 -4.33
N LYS A 78 8.73 -3.85 -4.10
CA LYS A 78 8.67 -5.26 -3.68
C LYS A 78 8.48 -6.22 -4.85
N ILE A 79 7.89 -5.74 -5.94
CA ILE A 79 7.66 -6.52 -7.17
C ILE A 79 8.86 -6.42 -8.12
N ALA A 80 9.54 -5.27 -8.15
CA ALA A 80 10.76 -5.05 -8.92
C ALA A 80 11.95 -5.84 -8.34
#